data_AF-A0A7X7LQY7-F1
#
_entry.id   AF-A0A7X7LQY7-F1
#
_cell.length_a   1.000
_cell.length_b   1.000
_cell.length_c   1.000
_cell.angle_alpha   90.00
_cell.angle_beta   90.00
_cell.angle_gamma   90.00
#
_symmetry.space_group_name_H-M   'P 1'
#
loop_
_entity.id
_entity.type
_entity.pdbx_description
1 polymer ?
#
loop_
_entity_poly.entity_id
_entity_poly.type
_entity_poly.pdbx_seq_one_letter_code
_entity_poly.pdbx_strand_id
1 'polypeptide(L)'
;ISTLVETTRFFPFVIKTKQLGFFQTKGLKDILVWNIERNTDLTVLQRHLIQECRALGFVLEEREYRPHFTLARQVRFPEAFELGIDRFPITALYMRCDRLSLMESTRVNGTLTYREIVGKTMASPSDRTR
;
A
#
# COMPACT_ATOMS: atom_id res chain seq x y z
N ILE A 1 8.11 17.79 -3.17
CA ILE A 1 7.32 16.58 -2.85
C ILE A 1 7.16 16.36 -1.34
N SER A 2 8.16 16.64 -0.49
CA SER A 2 8.00 16.52 0.99
C SER A 2 6.82 17.33 1.54
N THR A 3 6.56 18.52 0.99
CA THR A 3 5.40 19.36 1.33
C THR A 3 4.06 18.64 1.16
N LEU A 4 3.95 17.68 0.25
CA LEU A 4 2.71 16.90 0.03
C LEU A 4 2.34 16.09 1.28
N VAL A 5 3.33 15.54 1.99
CA VAL A 5 3.11 14.86 3.28
C VAL A 5 2.68 15.87 4.34
N GLU A 6 3.25 17.06 4.33
CA GLU A 6 2.95 18.11 5.31
C GLU A 6 1.57 18.73 5.12
N THR A 7 1.07 18.85 3.88
CA THR A 7 -0.21 19.47 3.52
C THR A 7 -1.36 18.47 3.47
N THR A 8 -1.10 17.19 3.14
CA THR A 8 -2.14 16.15 3.18
C THR A 8 -2.74 16.03 4.57
N ARG A 9 -4.05 15.84 4.65
CA ARG A 9 -4.79 15.58 5.88
C ARG A 9 -5.73 14.40 5.64
N PHE A 10 -5.83 13.53 6.65
CA PHE A 10 -6.85 12.50 6.74
C PHE A 10 -7.11 12.20 8.21
N PHE A 11 -8.29 11.69 8.53
CA PHE A 11 -8.56 11.15 9.86
C PHE A 11 -8.01 9.72 9.93
N PRO A 12 -7.38 9.31 11.05
CA PRO A 12 -7.00 7.92 11.23
C PRO A 12 -8.15 6.94 10.91
N PHE A 13 -7.85 5.91 10.12
CA PHE A 13 -8.81 4.89 9.71
C PHE A 13 -8.23 3.49 9.91
N VAL A 14 -9.06 2.46 9.78
CA VAL A 14 -8.63 1.05 9.88
C VAL A 14 -8.78 0.38 8.54
N ILE A 15 -7.72 -0.27 8.08
CA ILE A 15 -7.76 -1.18 6.93
C ILE A 15 -7.87 -2.62 7.43
N LYS A 16 -8.46 -3.46 6.59
CA LYS A 16 -8.62 -4.89 6.85
C LYS A 16 -8.04 -5.68 5.68
N THR A 17 -7.26 -6.72 5.96
CA THR A 17 -6.80 -7.62 4.91
C THR A 17 -7.89 -8.62 4.51
N LYS A 18 -7.81 -9.12 3.27
CA LYS A 18 -8.76 -10.08 2.69
C LYS A 18 -8.01 -11.36 2.26
N GLN A 19 -8.33 -11.93 1.11
CA GLN A 19 -7.66 -13.12 0.59
C GLN A 19 -6.26 -12.80 0.03
N LEU A 20 -5.40 -13.82 0.01
CA LEU A 20 -4.16 -13.79 -0.75
C LEU A 20 -4.45 -13.77 -2.25
N GLY A 21 -3.47 -13.38 -3.05
CA GLY A 21 -3.58 -13.45 -4.50
C GLY A 21 -2.23 -13.30 -5.19
N PHE A 22 -2.26 -13.22 -6.51
CA PHE A 22 -1.07 -13.04 -7.32
C PHE A 22 -1.19 -11.83 -8.24
N PHE A 23 -0.08 -11.10 -8.39
CA PHE A 23 0.11 -10.18 -9.50
C PHE A 23 0.97 -10.83 -10.57
N GLN A 24 0.68 -10.47 -11.82
CA GLN A 24 1.37 -11.00 -12.98
C GLN A 24 2.47 -10.06 -13.45
N THR A 25 3.68 -10.57 -13.59
CA THR A 25 4.78 -9.88 -14.28
C THR A 25 5.09 -10.62 -15.56
N LYS A 26 4.96 -9.96 -16.73
CA LYS A 26 5.26 -10.56 -18.05
C LYS A 26 4.54 -11.90 -18.29
N GLY A 27 3.31 -12.04 -17.78
CA GLY A 27 2.49 -13.25 -17.91
C GLY A 27 2.72 -14.33 -16.84
N LEU A 28 3.69 -14.17 -15.94
CA LEU A 28 3.95 -15.11 -14.84
C LEU A 28 3.33 -14.61 -13.53
N LYS A 29 2.67 -15.48 -12.75
CA LYS A 29 2.14 -15.19 -11.41
C LYS A 29 3.26 -15.23 -10.36
N ASP A 30 4.22 -14.32 -10.46
CA ASP A 30 5.47 -14.37 -9.69
C ASP A 30 5.49 -13.46 -8.45
N ILE A 31 4.42 -12.72 -8.17
CA ILE A 31 4.31 -11.85 -6.98
C ILE A 31 3.12 -12.28 -6.12
N LEU A 32 3.41 -12.82 -4.93
CA LEU A 32 2.40 -13.14 -3.93
C LEU A 32 2.02 -11.88 -3.16
N VAL A 33 0.72 -11.61 -3.05
CA VAL A 33 0.18 -10.43 -2.36
C VAL A 33 -0.88 -10.79 -1.34
N TRP A 34 -0.98 -9.99 -0.28
CA TRP A 34 -2.12 -9.98 0.62
C TRP A 34 -3.01 -8.78 0.30
N ASN A 35 -4.19 -9.04 -0.26
CA ASN A 35 -5.10 -7.97 -0.68
C ASN A 35 -5.70 -7.26 0.52
N ILE A 36 -5.94 -5.95 0.37
CA ILE A 36 -6.67 -5.14 1.33
C ILE A 36 -8.13 -5.05 0.88
N GLU A 37 -9.07 -5.23 1.81
CA GLU A 37 -10.50 -5.04 1.58
C GLU A 37 -10.79 -3.61 1.12
N ARG A 38 -11.82 -3.41 0.30
CA ARG A 38 -12.18 -2.06 -0.18
C ARG A 38 -12.43 -1.14 1.01
N ASN A 39 -11.69 -0.06 1.07
CA ASN A 39 -11.78 0.94 2.13
C ASN A 39 -11.87 2.34 1.49
N THR A 40 -12.94 3.07 1.84
CA THR A 40 -13.23 4.38 1.24
C THR A 40 -12.18 5.41 1.62
N ASP A 41 -11.74 5.46 2.87
CA ASP A 41 -10.74 6.43 3.35
C ASP A 41 -9.40 6.25 2.63
N LEU A 42 -8.95 5.00 2.48
CA LEU A 42 -7.74 4.68 1.73
C LEU A 42 -7.86 5.06 0.26
N THR A 43 -9.03 4.83 -0.35
CA THR A 43 -9.27 5.17 -1.75
C THR A 43 -9.29 6.68 -1.97
N VAL A 44 -9.93 7.43 -1.08
CA VAL A 44 -9.98 8.90 -1.12
C VAL A 44 -8.57 9.47 -0.93
N LEU A 45 -7.82 8.97 0.07
CA LEU A 45 -6.45 9.38 0.31
C LEU A 45 -5.57 9.12 -0.91
N GLN A 46 -5.65 7.93 -1.51
CA GLN A 46 -4.87 7.60 -2.71
C GLN A 46 -5.19 8.54 -3.88
N ARG A 47 -6.48 8.80 -4.15
CA ARG A 47 -6.89 9.70 -5.24
C ARG A 47 -6.37 11.12 -5.05
N HIS A 48 -6.48 11.64 -3.83
CA HIS A 48 -5.94 12.96 -3.48
C HIS A 48 -4.43 13.01 -3.72
N LEU A 49 -3.67 12.02 -3.22
CA LEU A 49 -2.21 11.96 -3.41
C LEU A 49 -1.82 11.89 -4.91
N ILE A 50 -2.56 11.13 -5.72
CA ILE A 50 -2.35 11.06 -7.17
C ILE A 50 -2.58 12.40 -7.85
N GLN A 51 -3.64 13.12 -7.48
CA GLN A 51 -3.93 14.45 -8.04
C GLN A 51 -2.83 15.46 -7.69
N GLU A 52 -2.39 15.50 -6.44
CA GLU A 52 -1.31 16.38 -5.99
C GLU A 52 0.02 16.04 -6.68
N CYS A 53 0.36 14.76 -6.80
CA CYS A 53 1.55 14.34 -7.55
C CYS A 53 1.47 14.74 -9.03
N ARG A 54 0.31 14.58 -9.68
CA ARG A 54 0.12 15.03 -11.08
C ARG A 54 0.29 16.54 -11.21
N ALA A 55 -0.27 17.33 -10.28
CA ALA A 55 -0.12 18.78 -10.26
C ALA A 55 1.35 19.23 -10.11
N LEU A 56 2.17 18.41 -9.45
CA LEU A 56 3.62 18.62 -9.33
C LEU A 56 4.42 18.12 -10.54
N GLY A 57 3.77 17.64 -11.60
CA GLY A 57 4.42 17.20 -12.84
C GLY A 57 4.89 15.73 -12.84
N PHE A 58 4.49 14.93 -11.86
CA PHE A 58 4.81 13.50 -11.87
C PHE A 58 3.94 12.74 -12.86
N VAL A 59 4.57 11.89 -13.68
CA VAL A 59 3.87 10.91 -14.52
C VAL A 59 3.61 9.67 -13.66
N LEU A 60 2.34 9.34 -13.47
CA LEU A 60 1.89 8.24 -12.61
C LEU A 60 1.26 7.13 -13.45
N GLU A 61 1.18 5.93 -12.88
CA GLU A 61 0.58 4.78 -13.55
C GLU A 61 -0.95 4.92 -13.63
N GLU A 62 -1.53 4.62 -14.80
CA GLU A 62 -2.98 4.70 -15.05
C GLU A 62 -3.75 3.43 -14.66
N ARG A 63 -3.05 2.42 -14.13
CA ARG A 63 -3.68 1.17 -13.70
C ARG A 63 -4.60 1.39 -12.50
N GLU A 64 -5.63 0.56 -12.42
CA GLU A 64 -6.54 0.53 -11.28
C GLU A 64 -5.75 0.35 -9.96
N TYR A 65 -6.04 1.21 -8.98
CA TYR A 65 -5.46 1.10 -7.66
C TYR A 65 -5.99 -0.14 -6.93
N ARG A 66 -5.10 -1.10 -6.67
CA ARG A 66 -5.39 -2.33 -5.94
C ARG A 66 -4.50 -2.39 -4.68
N PRO A 67 -4.98 -1.91 -3.52
CA PRO A 67 -4.18 -1.87 -2.30
C PRO A 67 -3.85 -3.29 -1.82
N HIS A 68 -2.57 -3.52 -1.54
CA HIS A 68 -2.06 -4.84 -1.16
C HIS A 68 -0.74 -4.72 -0.38
N PHE A 69 -0.39 -5.77 0.35
CA PHE A 69 0.97 -6.00 0.83
C PHE A 69 1.65 -7.01 -0.09
N THR A 70 2.82 -6.68 -0.62
CA THR A 70 3.65 -7.68 -1.30
C THR A 70 4.27 -8.59 -0.24
N LEU A 71 4.03 -9.90 -0.34
CA LEU A 71 4.60 -10.88 0.59
C LEU A 71 5.86 -11.54 0.01
N ALA A 72 5.86 -11.81 -1.30
CA ALA A 72 7.00 -12.43 -1.96
C ALA A 72 7.06 -12.03 -3.45
N ARG A 73 8.27 -12.02 -4.02
CA ARG A 73 8.53 -11.74 -5.43
C ARG A 73 9.39 -12.84 -6.03
N GLN A 74 9.20 -13.13 -7.31
CA GLN A 74 9.96 -14.12 -8.09
C GLN A 74 9.89 -15.54 -7.48
N VAL A 75 8.78 -15.87 -6.82
CA VAL A 75 8.56 -17.20 -6.23
C VAL A 75 7.71 -18.04 -7.17
N ARG A 76 8.09 -19.31 -7.34
CA ARG A 76 7.30 -20.30 -8.06
C ARG A 76 6.51 -21.13 -7.06
N PHE A 77 5.20 -21.22 -7.25
CA PHE A 77 4.33 -22.02 -6.41
C PHE A 77 3.87 -23.27 -7.16
N PRO A 78 3.56 -24.36 -6.45
CA PRO A 78 2.87 -25.49 -7.06
C PRO A 78 1.53 -25.04 -7.65
N GLU A 79 1.13 -25.58 -8.80
CA GLU A 79 -0.12 -25.22 -9.49
C GLU A 79 -1.35 -25.35 -8.57
N ALA A 80 -1.39 -26.40 -7.73
CA ALA A 80 -2.46 -26.60 -6.76
C ALA A 80 -2.59 -25.44 -5.76
N PHE A 81 -1.49 -24.81 -5.37
CA PHE A 81 -1.51 -23.62 -4.52
C PHE A 81 -2.04 -22.41 -5.30
N GLU A 82 -1.61 -22.24 -6.54
CA GLU A 82 -2.07 -21.12 -7.38
C GLU A 82 -3.57 -21.17 -7.67
N LEU A 83 -4.14 -22.35 -7.87
CA LEU A 83 -5.57 -22.56 -8.09
C LEU A 83 -6.39 -22.41 -6.80
N GLY A 84 -5.79 -22.70 -5.65
CA GLY A 84 -6.44 -22.66 -4.34
C GLY A 84 -6.29 -21.35 -3.58
N ILE A 85 -5.49 -20.40 -4.07
CA ILE A 85 -5.04 -19.22 -3.29
C ILE A 85 -6.18 -18.39 -2.70
N ASP A 86 -7.27 -18.20 -3.43
CA ASP A 86 -8.42 -17.41 -2.98
C ASP A 86 -9.16 -18.06 -1.79
N ARG A 87 -8.96 -19.36 -1.58
CA ARG A 87 -9.55 -20.14 -0.48
C ARG A 87 -8.53 -20.46 0.61
N PHE A 88 -7.29 -20.00 0.46
CA PHE A 88 -6.24 -20.30 1.43
C PHE A 88 -6.63 -19.72 2.80
N PRO A 89 -6.61 -20.53 3.87
CA PRO A 89 -7.03 -20.07 5.19
C PRO A 89 -5.99 -19.08 5.73
N ILE A 90 -6.39 -17.81 5.84
CA ILE A 90 -5.56 -16.76 6.42
C ILE A 90 -6.41 -15.86 7.32
N THR A 91 -5.92 -15.58 8.51
CA THR A 91 -6.59 -14.71 9.48
C THR A 91 -6.52 -13.27 9.02
N ALA A 92 -7.66 -12.60 8.88
CA ALA A 92 -7.71 -11.19 8.55
C ALA A 92 -7.00 -10.35 9.62
N LEU A 93 -6.17 -9.41 9.18
CA LEU A 93 -5.52 -8.43 10.04
C LEU A 93 -6.23 -7.09 9.92
N TYR A 94 -6.33 -6.40 11.05
CA TYR A 94 -6.86 -5.04 11.15
C TYR A 94 -5.70 -4.12 11.53
N MET A 95 -5.48 -3.09 10.73
CA MET A 95 -4.38 -2.16 10.94
C MET A 95 -4.90 -0.74 10.95
N ARG A 96 -4.58 -0.03 12.04
CA ARG A 96 -4.82 1.40 12.12
C ARG A 96 -3.81 2.13 11.23
N CYS A 97 -4.31 3.00 10.36
CA CYS A 97 -3.54 3.88 9.50
C CYS A 97 -3.69 5.30 10.00
N ASP A 98 -2.65 5.83 10.65
CA ASP A 98 -2.60 7.21 11.13
C ASP A 98 -1.34 7.96 10.68
N ARG A 99 -0.44 7.33 9.93
CA ARG A 99 0.78 7.95 9.43
C ARG A 99 0.87 7.86 7.90
N LEU A 100 1.26 8.97 7.29
CA LEU A 100 1.68 9.03 5.89
C LEU A 100 3.18 9.30 5.83
N SER A 101 3.91 8.48 5.08
CA SER A 101 5.35 8.57 4.93
C SER A 101 5.74 8.66 3.45
N LEU A 102 6.61 9.60 3.12
CA LEU A 102 7.33 9.62 1.85
C LEU A 102 8.60 8.78 2.02
N MET A 103 8.69 7.72 1.22
CA MET A 103 9.80 6.77 1.27
C MET A 103 10.70 6.94 0.05
N GLU A 104 12.01 6.88 0.25
CA GLU A 104 12.99 6.67 -0.80
C GLU A 104 13.22 5.16 -0.96
N SER A 105 13.26 4.71 -2.21
CA SER A 105 13.60 3.33 -2.58
C SER A 105 14.98 3.33 -3.23
N THR A 106 16.00 2.88 -2.52
CA THR A 106 17.40 2.83 -2.99
C THR A 106 17.96 1.41 -2.92
N ARG A 107 19.13 1.16 -3.52
CA ARG A 107 19.87 -0.10 -3.37
C ARG A 107 21.16 0.15 -2.61
N VAL A 108 21.33 -0.53 -1.48
CA VAL A 108 22.57 -0.52 -0.70
C VAL A 108 23.17 -1.92 -0.83
N ASN A 109 24.38 -2.03 -1.40
CA ASN A 109 25.05 -3.30 -1.65
C ASN A 109 24.16 -4.33 -2.38
N GLY A 110 23.43 -3.87 -3.41
CA GLY A 110 22.51 -4.70 -4.21
C GLY A 110 21.15 -4.99 -3.56
N THR A 111 20.96 -4.65 -2.28
CA THR A 111 19.72 -4.91 -1.54
C THR A 111 18.77 -3.72 -1.62
N LEU A 112 17.53 -3.95 -2.04
CA LEU A 112 16.48 -2.93 -2.04
C LEU A 112 16.21 -2.47 -0.60
N THR A 113 16.41 -1.20 -0.34
CA THR A 113 16.31 -0.57 0.98
C THR A 113 15.35 0.61 0.90
N TYR A 114 14.41 0.67 1.84
CA TYR A 114 13.48 1.78 1.97
C TYR A 114 13.91 2.69 3.11
N ARG A 115 14.03 3.99 2.83
CA ARG A 115 14.37 5.02 3.82
C ARG A 115 13.25 6.03 3.91
N GLU A 116 12.74 6.29 5.11
CA GLU A 116 11.76 7.37 5.31
C GLU A 116 12.47 8.72 5.11
N ILE A 117 11.94 9.55 4.22
CA ILE A 117 12.42 10.92 3.99
C ILE A 117 11.70 11.86 4.97
N VAL A 118 10.38 11.78 5.00
CA VAL A 118 9.51 12.54 5.88
C VAL A 118 8.25 11.73 6.16
N GLY A 119 7.69 11.87 7.36
CA GLY A 119 6.41 11.29 7.66
C GLY A 119 5.64 12.11 8.67
N LYS A 120 4.32 12.04 8.56
CA LYS A 120 3.38 12.81 9.38
C LYS A 120 2.33 11.90 9.97
N THR A 121 2.24 11.92 11.30
CA THR A 121 1.19 11.25 12.06
C THR A 121 0.00 12.19 12.21
N MET A 122 -1.18 11.69 11.91
CA MET A 122 -2.46 12.39 12.04
C MET A 122 -3.02 12.10 13.43
N ALA A 123 -3.36 13.16 14.16
CA ALA A 123 -4.00 13.05 15.46
C ALA A 123 -5.45 12.55 15.30
N SER A 124 -5.91 11.70 16.22
CA SER A 124 -7.32 11.35 16.30
C SER A 124 -8.14 12.58 16.69
N PRO A 125 -9.43 12.68 16.32
CA PRO A 125 -10.29 13.73 16.83
C PRO A 125 -10.30 13.82 18.37
N SER A 126 -10.15 12.68 19.07
CA SER A 126 -10.08 12.58 20.53
C SER A 126 -8.77 13.09 21.15
N ASP A 127 -7.70 13.27 20.36
CA ASP A 127 -6.38 13.69 20.85
C ASP A 127 -6.24 15.22 20.91
N ARG A 128 -7.28 15.96 20.50
CA ARG A 128 -7.27 17.44 20.43
C ARG A 128 -7.95 18.12 21.64
N THR A 129 -8.43 17.33 22.60
CA THR A 129 -9.21 17.77 23.76
C THR A 129 -8.53 17.51 25.11
N ARG A 130 -7.20 17.35 25.14
CA ARG A 130 -6.42 17.34 26.38
C ARG A 130 -5.38 18.44 26.38
#